data_AF-A0A0N7KYQ6-F1
#
_entry.id   AF-A0A0N7KYQ6-F1
#
_cell.length_a   1.000
_cell.length_b   1.000
_cell.length_c   1.000
_cell.angle_alpha   90.00
_cell.angle_beta   90.00
_cell.angle_gamma   90.00
#
_symmetry.space_group_name_H-M   'P 1'
#
loop_
_entity.id
_entity.type
_entity.pdbx_description
1 polymer ?
#
loop_
_entity_poly.entity_id
_entity_poly.type
_entity_poly.pdbx_seq_one_letter_code
_entity_poly.pdbx_strand_id
1 'polypeptide(L)'
;MQDHARAGGTTGRKPGPPGHGDADAASGTERSGIERELRRRIEADGFPGGRLPPERVLAEELGVGRRALREALSVLEGEGRIWRRQGLGTFAGAPPAPVEPQMPRADALGRLASPVAVMEARLAVEPVAARLAAMRATQPQLDQLARAAGRTFGARSAQDYEDLDSHFHRTIAEVAGNVLLLSMLDLLSRVRREARWGQMRAASFSPGRLERLGAEHTAILEAITDRDPARAEAEMRRHLRAVAVRLVGMDPLPLLLPPEGGEG
;
A
#
# COMPACT_ATOMS: atom_id res chain seq x y z
N MET A 1 74.94 50.08 -16.31
CA MET A 1 73.96 51.10 -16.74
C MET A 1 72.87 51.09 -15.66
N GLN A 2 72.99 51.97 -14.66
CA GLN A 2 72.32 53.29 -14.61
C GLN A 2 70.78 53.11 -14.64
N ASP A 3 69.94 53.67 -13.75
CA ASP A 3 70.15 54.76 -12.81
C ASP A 3 68.94 54.93 -11.88
N HIS A 4 69.19 55.62 -10.76
CA HIS A 4 68.32 56.54 -9.99
C HIS A 4 66.85 56.18 -9.64
N ALA A 5 66.50 55.96 -8.37
CA ALA A 5 66.29 56.92 -7.26
C ALA A 5 64.83 57.43 -7.13
N ARG A 6 64.16 57.16 -6.00
CA ARG A 6 63.97 58.09 -4.85
C ARG A 6 62.75 57.72 -3.97
N ALA A 7 62.95 57.94 -2.66
CA ALA A 7 62.03 58.38 -1.60
C ALA A 7 60.78 57.51 -1.31
N GLY A 8 60.47 57.11 -0.07
CA GLY A 8 60.67 57.75 1.23
C GLY A 8 59.28 57.97 1.84
N GLY A 9 59.02 57.48 3.06
CA GLY A 9 57.75 57.78 3.73
C GLY A 9 57.30 56.78 4.79
N THR A 10 57.78 56.97 6.01
CA THR A 10 57.32 56.37 7.27
C THR A 10 55.80 56.49 7.43
N THR A 11 55.10 55.37 7.67
CA THR A 11 53.71 55.39 8.17
C THR A 11 53.62 54.62 9.49
N GLY A 12 53.12 55.32 10.51
CA GLY A 12 52.93 54.80 11.85
C GLY A 12 51.88 53.69 11.89
N ARG A 13 52.21 52.63 12.62
CA ARG A 13 51.30 51.53 12.94
C ARG A 13 50.32 51.98 14.02
N LYS A 14 49.06 52.22 13.67
CA LYS A 14 47.94 52.21 14.63
C LYS A 14 47.59 50.76 15.00
N PRO A 15 47.24 50.46 16.27
CA PRO A 15 46.80 49.14 16.66
C PRO A 15 45.40 48.87 16.08
N GLY A 16 45.21 47.70 15.48
CA GLY A 16 43.91 47.22 15.01
C GLY A 16 42.97 46.87 16.19
N PRO A 17 41.66 46.84 15.95
CA PRO A 17 40.66 46.58 17.00
C PRO A 17 40.76 45.13 17.50
N PRO A 18 40.32 44.86 18.75
CA PRO A 18 40.42 43.54 19.36
C PRO A 18 39.45 42.52 18.74
N GLY A 19 39.81 41.25 18.92
CA GLY A 19 39.36 40.06 18.19
C GLY A 19 37.87 39.71 18.25
N HIS A 20 37.45 38.92 17.25
CA HIS A 20 36.13 38.27 17.12
C HIS A 20 36.11 36.86 17.76
N GLY A 21 36.86 36.64 18.85
CA GLY A 21 37.05 35.29 19.42
C GLY A 21 35.98 34.79 20.38
N ASP A 22 35.21 35.70 21.01
CA ASP A 22 34.41 35.34 22.20
C ASP A 22 32.91 35.11 21.92
N ALA A 23 32.38 35.59 20.79
CA ALA A 23 30.94 35.49 20.47
C ALA A 23 30.52 34.07 20.03
N ASP A 24 31.39 33.34 19.32
CA ASP A 24 31.07 32.00 18.84
C ASP A 24 31.06 30.96 19.97
N ALA A 25 31.96 31.09 20.95
CA ALA A 25 32.03 30.20 22.11
C ALA A 25 30.78 30.32 23.01
N ALA A 26 30.35 31.55 23.31
CA ALA A 26 29.14 31.80 24.08
C ALA A 26 27.88 31.23 23.38
N SER A 27 27.78 31.40 22.06
CA SER A 27 26.67 30.87 21.26
C SER A 27 26.61 29.34 21.19
N GLY A 28 27.77 28.67 21.27
CA GLY A 28 27.88 27.22 21.32
C GLY A 28 27.49 26.65 22.69
N THR A 29 27.90 27.33 23.77
CA THR A 29 27.51 26.96 25.15
C THR A 29 26.01 27.15 25.39
N GLU A 30 25.43 28.25 24.90
CA GLU A 30 23.98 28.51 24.95
C GLU A 30 23.19 27.45 24.17
N ARG A 31 23.60 27.13 22.93
CA ARG A 31 22.97 26.06 22.12
C ARG A 31 23.02 24.70 22.81
N SER A 32 24.19 24.32 23.32
CA SER A 32 24.35 23.08 24.08
C SER A 32 23.46 23.06 25.33
N GLY A 33 23.21 24.21 25.95
CA GLY A 33 22.25 24.36 27.06
C GLY A 33 20.80 24.09 26.65
N ILE A 34 20.36 24.65 25.52
CA ILE A 34 19.00 24.45 24.98
C ILE A 34 18.76 22.97 24.68
N GLU A 35 19.69 22.31 24.00
CA GLU A 35 19.55 20.90 23.66
C GLU A 35 19.51 20.02 24.91
N ARG A 36 20.36 20.28 25.91
CA ARG A 36 20.36 19.52 27.18
C ARG A 36 19.03 19.63 27.91
N GLU A 37 18.47 20.84 28.00
CA GLU A 37 17.18 21.04 28.66
C GLU A 37 16.03 20.37 27.91
N LEU A 38 16.04 20.44 26.57
CA LEU A 38 15.05 19.74 25.75
C LEU A 38 15.16 18.21 25.89
N ARG A 39 16.37 17.63 25.89
CA ARG A 39 16.57 16.19 26.13
C ARG A 39 16.01 15.80 27.50
N ARG A 40 16.31 16.59 28.54
CA ARG A 40 15.79 16.35 29.90
C ARG A 40 14.26 16.36 29.95
N ARG A 41 13.61 17.33 29.29
CA ARG A 41 12.13 17.39 29.24
C ARG A 41 11.53 16.23 28.46
N ILE A 42 12.15 15.80 27.36
CA ILE A 42 11.73 14.63 26.59
C ILE A 42 11.82 13.35 27.42
N GLU A 43 12.94 13.15 28.12
CA GLU A 43 13.18 11.94 28.93
C GLU A 43 12.32 11.88 30.21
N ALA A 44 11.87 13.03 30.71
CA ALA A 44 10.98 13.13 31.86
C ALA A 44 9.48 13.08 31.49
N ASP A 45 9.13 12.69 30.25
CA ASP A 45 7.75 12.73 29.72
C ASP A 45 7.06 14.10 29.91
N GLY A 46 7.85 15.19 29.86
CA GLY A 46 7.40 16.56 30.13
C GLY A 46 6.45 17.16 29.08
N PHE A 47 6.06 16.38 28.07
CA PHE A 47 5.17 16.80 26.98
C PHE A 47 3.95 15.87 26.97
N PRO A 48 2.81 16.27 27.57
CA PRO A 48 1.59 15.47 27.57
C PRO A 48 1.17 15.06 26.16
N GLY A 49 0.97 13.76 25.93
CA GLY A 49 0.66 13.22 24.60
C GLY A 49 1.83 13.32 23.60
N GLY A 50 3.05 13.56 24.08
CA GLY A 50 4.27 13.65 23.30
C GLY A 50 4.38 14.89 22.42
N ARG A 51 3.46 15.86 22.48
CA ARG A 51 3.47 17.03 21.58
C ARG A 51 4.18 18.22 22.23
N LEU A 52 5.19 18.76 21.55
CA LEU A 52 5.86 19.99 21.99
C LEU A 52 4.94 21.20 21.75
N PRO A 53 5.02 22.24 22.61
CA PRO A 53 4.37 23.52 22.34
C PRO A 53 4.84 24.12 21.01
N PRO A 54 4.04 25.01 20.40
CA PRO A 54 4.49 25.79 19.24
C PRO A 54 5.81 26.49 19.53
N GLU A 55 6.72 26.58 18.55
CA GLU A 55 8.08 27.11 18.74
C GLU A 55 8.11 28.48 19.40
N ARG A 56 7.10 29.33 19.16
CA ARG A 56 6.98 30.64 19.81
C ARG A 56 6.81 30.50 21.32
N VAL A 57 5.90 29.63 21.75
CA VAL A 57 5.60 29.38 23.18
C VAL A 57 6.79 28.70 23.83
N LEU A 58 7.38 27.70 23.18
CA LEU A 58 8.53 26.98 23.71
C LEU A 58 9.78 27.88 23.84
N ALA A 59 9.98 28.82 22.91
CA ALA A 59 11.06 29.80 23.00
C ALA A 59 10.86 30.76 24.18
N GLU A 60 9.62 31.19 24.43
CA GLU A 60 9.25 32.03 25.57
C GLU A 60 9.45 31.28 26.91
N GLU A 61 9.02 30.03 27.01
CA GLU A 61 9.19 29.19 28.21
C GLU A 61 10.66 28.90 28.56
N LEU A 62 11.51 28.79 27.55
CA LEU A 62 12.95 28.52 27.72
C LEU A 62 13.78 29.80 27.80
N GLY A 63 13.19 30.97 27.57
CA GLY A 63 13.89 32.26 27.57
C GLY A 63 14.93 32.41 26.46
N VAL A 64 14.72 31.76 25.31
CA VAL A 64 15.72 31.66 24.23
C VAL A 64 15.22 32.27 22.92
N GLY A 65 16.14 32.63 22.03
CA GLY A 65 15.78 33.10 20.69
C GLY A 65 15.21 31.98 19.80
N ARG A 66 14.16 32.29 19.01
CA ARG A 66 13.53 31.33 18.07
C ARG A 66 14.49 30.71 17.06
N ARG A 67 15.58 31.41 16.70
CA ARG A 67 16.62 30.86 15.81
C ARG A 67 17.40 29.76 16.52
N ALA A 68 17.88 30.03 17.74
CA ALA A 68 18.62 29.06 18.54
C ALA A 68 17.76 27.83 18.89
N LEU A 69 16.48 28.04 19.19
CA LEU A 69 15.53 26.94 19.41
C LEU A 69 15.38 26.04 18.16
N ARG A 70 15.23 26.62 16.96
CA ARG A 70 15.09 25.85 15.72
C ARG A 70 16.34 25.05 15.39
N GLU A 71 17.53 25.61 15.65
CA GLU A 71 18.79 24.91 15.49
C GLU A 71 18.87 23.70 16.44
N ALA A 72 18.58 23.91 17.73
CA ALA A 72 18.55 22.82 18.73
C ALA A 72 17.52 21.73 18.40
N LEU A 73 16.31 22.11 17.98
CA LEU A 73 15.28 21.15 17.56
C LEU A 73 15.73 20.35 16.32
N SER A 74 16.52 20.96 15.42
CA SER A 74 17.03 20.24 14.23
C SER A 74 18.09 19.20 14.58
N VAL A 75 18.92 19.48 15.59
CA VAL A 75 19.85 18.49 16.15
C VAL A 75 19.08 17.32 16.77
N LEU A 76 18.07 17.61 17.59
CA LEU A 76 17.25 16.58 18.23
C LEU A 76 16.43 15.74 17.24
N GLU A 77 16.01 16.32 16.12
CA GLU A 77 15.36 15.57 15.03
C GLU A 77 16.36 14.63 14.35
N GLY A 78 17.59 15.10 14.10
CA GLY A 78 18.68 14.26 13.58
C GLY A 78 19.08 13.11 14.53
N GLU A 79 18.92 13.31 15.84
CA GLU A 79 19.11 12.28 16.87
C GLU A 79 17.91 11.31 17.02
N GLY A 80 16.80 11.55 16.31
CA GLY A 80 15.58 10.76 16.45
C GLY A 80 14.87 10.94 17.80
N ARG A 81 15.19 12.01 18.53
CA ARG A 81 14.57 12.35 19.83
C ARG A 81 13.24 13.09 19.66
N ILE A 82 13.04 13.70 18.50
CA ILE A 82 11.79 14.33 18.09
C ILE A 82 11.50 14.03 16.63
N TRP A 83 10.26 14.28 16.20
CA TRP A 83 9.87 14.27 14.79
C TRP A 83 8.86 15.38 14.50
N ARG A 84 8.84 15.85 13.25
CA ARG A 84 7.93 16.92 12.79
C ARG A 84 6.94 16.41 11.77
N ARG A 85 5.72 16.94 11.79
CA ARG A 85 4.72 16.73 10.72
C ARG A 85 4.07 18.04 10.34
N GLN A 86 4.15 18.36 9.05
CA GLN A 86 3.56 19.57 8.50
C GLN A 86 2.06 19.64 8.86
N GLY A 87 1.62 20.78 9.40
CA GLY A 87 0.25 21.00 9.86
C GLY A 87 -0.12 20.40 11.22
N LEU A 88 0.71 19.53 11.80
CA LEU A 88 0.43 18.84 13.06
C LEU A 88 1.42 19.18 14.18
N GLY A 89 2.61 19.67 13.86
CA GLY A 89 3.58 20.20 14.83
C GLY A 89 4.76 19.26 15.09
N THR A 90 5.39 19.44 16.25
CA THR A 90 6.60 18.73 16.67
C THR A 90 6.27 17.81 17.85
N PHE A 91 6.82 16.60 17.84
CA PHE A 91 6.53 15.56 18.82
C PHE A 91 7.81 14.95 19.37
N ALA A 92 7.82 14.60 20.64
CA ALA A 92 8.89 13.92 21.35
C ALA A 92 8.88 12.41 21.06
N GLY A 93 10.06 11.80 21.09
CA GLY A 93 10.30 10.39 20.81
C GLY A 93 10.54 10.10 19.32
N ALA A 94 10.61 8.82 19.00
CA ALA A 94 10.61 8.37 17.61
C ALA A 94 9.24 8.65 16.98
N PRO A 95 9.16 8.92 15.67
CA PRO A 95 7.87 8.89 14.99
C PRO A 95 7.19 7.56 15.30
N PRO A 96 5.88 7.53 15.56
CA PRO A 96 5.17 6.27 15.64
C PRO A 96 5.57 5.50 14.38
N ALA A 97 6.08 4.26 14.56
CA ALA A 97 6.37 3.38 13.44
C ALA A 97 5.21 3.53 12.48
N PRO A 98 5.44 3.79 11.17
CA PRO A 98 4.35 3.95 10.24
C PRO A 98 3.42 2.79 10.52
N VAL A 99 2.24 3.12 11.05
CA VAL A 99 1.13 2.20 11.00
C VAL A 99 0.81 2.24 9.52
N GLU A 100 1.60 1.53 8.73
CA GLU A 100 1.05 0.87 7.58
C GLU A 100 -0.22 0.25 8.15
N PRO A 101 -1.40 0.56 7.61
CA PRO A 101 -2.48 -0.37 7.73
C PRO A 101 -1.88 -1.65 7.17
N GLN A 102 -1.37 -2.51 8.05
CA GLN A 102 -0.90 -3.83 7.67
C GLN A 102 -2.20 -4.44 7.19
N MET A 103 -2.44 -4.36 5.88
CA MET A 103 -3.48 -5.11 5.19
C MET A 103 -3.47 -6.46 5.87
N PRO A 104 -4.55 -6.84 6.58
CA PRO A 104 -4.51 -8.00 7.45
C PRO A 104 -3.93 -9.13 6.62
N ARG A 105 -2.82 -9.73 7.11
CA ARG A 105 -2.06 -10.74 6.35
C ARG A 105 -3.08 -11.73 5.79
N ALA A 106 -2.90 -12.17 4.55
CA ALA A 106 -3.89 -13.03 3.89
C ALA A 106 -4.31 -14.22 4.78
N ASP A 107 -3.41 -14.72 5.61
CA ASP A 107 -3.66 -15.77 6.62
C ASP A 107 -4.63 -15.33 7.74
N ALA A 108 -4.56 -14.08 8.21
CA ALA A 108 -5.50 -13.52 9.17
C ALA A 108 -6.89 -13.32 8.53
N LEU A 109 -6.95 -12.82 7.29
CA LEU A 109 -8.21 -12.71 6.55
C LEU A 109 -8.80 -14.09 6.24
N GLY A 110 -7.99 -15.07 5.84
CA GLY A 110 -8.42 -16.44 5.57
C GLY A 110 -9.07 -17.12 6.77
N ARG A 111 -8.60 -16.83 7.98
CA ARG A 111 -9.21 -17.32 9.23
C ARG A 111 -10.53 -16.64 9.58
N LEU A 112 -10.73 -15.39 9.15
CA LEU A 112 -11.90 -14.57 9.52
C LEU A 112 -12.98 -14.54 8.43
N ALA A 113 -12.61 -14.68 7.16
CA ALA A 113 -13.52 -14.54 6.04
C ALA A 113 -14.36 -15.81 5.84
N SER A 114 -15.68 -15.62 5.78
CA SER A 114 -16.59 -16.71 5.43
C SER A 114 -16.49 -17.04 3.93
N PRO A 115 -16.85 -18.27 3.50
CA PRO A 115 -16.96 -18.59 2.09
C PRO A 115 -17.91 -17.70 1.30
N VAL A 116 -18.97 -17.20 1.94
CA VAL A 116 -19.90 -16.25 1.32
C VAL A 116 -19.20 -14.92 1.03
N ALA A 117 -18.51 -14.34 2.02
CA ALA A 117 -17.81 -13.05 1.87
C ALA A 117 -16.73 -13.08 0.78
N VAL A 118 -16.01 -14.20 0.66
CA VAL A 118 -15.03 -14.37 -0.42
C VAL A 118 -15.74 -14.44 -1.78
N MET A 119 -16.86 -15.17 -1.92
CA MET A 119 -17.60 -15.20 -3.19
C MET A 119 -18.21 -13.84 -3.54
N GLU A 120 -18.67 -13.06 -2.56
CA GLU A 120 -19.15 -11.69 -2.77
C GLU A 120 -18.03 -10.80 -3.36
N ALA A 121 -16.85 -10.83 -2.75
CA ALA A 121 -15.71 -10.06 -3.24
C ALA A 121 -15.27 -10.50 -4.66
N ARG A 122 -15.30 -11.81 -4.95
CA ARG A 122 -15.04 -12.33 -6.30
C ARG A 122 -16.04 -11.79 -7.32
N LEU A 123 -17.34 -11.80 -6.99
CA LEU A 123 -18.40 -11.26 -7.86
C LEU A 123 -18.28 -9.76 -8.10
N ALA A 124 -17.71 -9.00 -7.16
CA ALA A 124 -17.45 -7.57 -7.34
C ALA A 124 -16.25 -7.28 -8.25
N VAL A 125 -15.25 -8.18 -8.29
CA VAL A 125 -13.94 -7.91 -8.92
C VAL A 125 -13.78 -8.62 -10.27
N GLU A 126 -14.04 -9.93 -10.32
CA GLU A 126 -13.70 -10.78 -11.47
C GLU A 126 -14.52 -10.47 -12.74
N PRO A 127 -15.84 -10.18 -12.68
CA PRO A 127 -16.60 -9.79 -13.86
C PRO A 127 -16.06 -8.52 -14.52
N VAL A 128 -15.67 -7.51 -13.73
CA VAL A 128 -15.07 -6.28 -14.22
C VAL A 128 -13.70 -6.55 -14.87
N ALA A 129 -12.91 -7.46 -14.29
CA ALA A 129 -11.65 -7.90 -14.90
C ALA A 129 -11.88 -8.58 -16.26
N ALA A 130 -12.88 -9.48 -16.37
CA ALA A 130 -13.22 -10.14 -17.63
C ALA A 130 -13.66 -9.15 -18.72
N ARG A 131 -14.51 -8.18 -18.36
CA ARG A 131 -14.89 -7.07 -19.24
C ARG A 131 -13.67 -6.32 -19.79
N LEU A 132 -12.76 -5.93 -18.90
CA LEU A 132 -11.56 -5.19 -19.28
C LEU A 132 -10.61 -6.04 -20.12
N ALA A 133 -10.50 -7.34 -19.83
CA ALA A 133 -9.70 -8.26 -20.63
C ALA A 133 -10.21 -8.35 -22.07
N ALA A 134 -11.53 -8.45 -22.29
CA ALA A 134 -12.12 -8.43 -23.64
C ALA A 134 -11.73 -7.16 -24.42
N MET A 135 -11.70 -6.01 -23.75
CA MET A 135 -11.33 -4.73 -24.37
C MET A 135 -9.82 -4.60 -24.66
N ARG A 136 -8.96 -5.25 -23.86
CA ARG A 136 -7.52 -4.93 -23.81
C ARG A 136 -6.59 -6.04 -24.29
N ALA A 137 -7.08 -7.28 -24.38
CA ALA A 137 -6.23 -8.42 -24.69
C ALA A 137 -5.43 -8.22 -25.98
N THR A 138 -4.21 -8.73 -26.02
CA THR A 138 -3.41 -8.89 -27.25
C THR A 138 -3.51 -10.34 -27.73
N GLN A 139 -3.17 -10.62 -28.99
CA GLN A 139 -3.21 -12.00 -29.49
C GLN A 139 -2.36 -12.98 -28.65
N PRO A 140 -1.11 -12.66 -28.26
CA PRO A 140 -0.32 -13.56 -27.40
C PRO A 140 -0.96 -13.81 -26.02
N GLN A 141 -1.68 -12.82 -25.49
CA GLN A 141 -2.43 -12.94 -24.23
C GLN A 141 -3.68 -13.81 -24.37
N LEU A 142 -4.37 -13.75 -25.51
CA LEU A 142 -5.48 -14.67 -25.82
C LEU A 142 -4.98 -16.11 -25.89
N ASP A 143 -3.82 -16.36 -26.52
CA ASP A 143 -3.24 -17.69 -26.58
C ASP A 143 -2.85 -18.20 -25.17
N GLN A 144 -2.37 -17.30 -24.29
CA GLN A 144 -2.10 -17.63 -22.89
C GLN A 144 -3.38 -17.98 -22.13
N LEU A 145 -4.46 -17.21 -22.30
CA LEU A 145 -5.76 -17.49 -21.71
C LEU A 145 -6.32 -18.83 -22.18
N ALA A 146 -6.21 -19.12 -23.48
CA ALA A 146 -6.65 -20.39 -24.05
C ALA A 146 -5.92 -21.58 -23.44
N ARG A 147 -4.60 -21.49 -23.27
CA ARG A 147 -3.80 -22.51 -22.56
C ARG A 147 -4.24 -22.66 -21.11
N ALA A 148 -4.46 -21.55 -20.39
CA ALA A 148 -4.89 -21.58 -19.00
C ALA A 148 -6.28 -22.25 -18.84
N ALA A 149 -7.25 -21.88 -19.68
CA ALA A 149 -8.58 -22.48 -19.71
C ALA A 149 -8.50 -23.99 -20.02
N GLY A 150 -7.77 -24.37 -21.08
CA GLY A 150 -7.64 -25.76 -21.51
C GLY A 150 -7.03 -26.68 -20.45
N ARG A 151 -6.10 -26.17 -19.63
CA ARG A 151 -5.50 -26.97 -18.54
C ARG A 151 -6.51 -27.37 -17.48
N THR A 152 -7.58 -26.59 -17.25
CA THR A 152 -8.58 -26.89 -16.20
C THR A 152 -9.32 -28.21 -16.43
N PHE A 153 -9.46 -28.65 -17.69
CA PHE A 153 -10.04 -29.95 -18.04
C PHE A 153 -9.17 -31.15 -17.62
N GLY A 154 -7.85 -30.95 -17.53
CA GLY A 154 -6.88 -32.00 -17.22
C GLY A 154 -6.57 -32.17 -15.73
N ALA A 155 -7.33 -31.51 -14.84
CA ALA A 155 -7.08 -31.54 -13.41
C ALA A 155 -7.22 -32.96 -12.83
N ARG A 156 -6.22 -33.38 -12.05
CA ARG A 156 -6.14 -34.75 -11.50
C ARG A 156 -6.69 -34.90 -10.09
N SER A 157 -6.94 -33.78 -9.42
CA SER A 157 -7.50 -33.74 -8.07
C SER A 157 -8.24 -32.42 -7.84
N ALA A 158 -8.98 -32.33 -6.73
CA ALA A 158 -9.63 -31.08 -6.33
C ALA A 158 -8.61 -29.93 -6.18
N GLN A 159 -7.47 -30.20 -5.53
CA GLN A 159 -6.42 -29.19 -5.33
C GLN A 159 -5.79 -28.76 -6.66
N ASP A 160 -5.49 -29.71 -7.54
CA ASP A 160 -4.95 -29.44 -8.88
C ASP A 160 -5.91 -28.57 -9.70
N TYR A 161 -7.21 -28.88 -9.64
CA TYR A 161 -8.24 -28.04 -10.26
C TYR A 161 -8.25 -26.62 -9.68
N GLU A 162 -8.16 -26.48 -8.36
CA GLU A 162 -8.18 -25.17 -7.71
C GLU A 162 -6.98 -24.30 -8.10
N ASP A 163 -5.80 -24.89 -8.24
CA ASP A 163 -4.60 -24.18 -8.67
C ASP A 163 -4.73 -23.73 -10.13
N LEU A 164 -5.26 -24.61 -11.00
CA LEU A 164 -5.51 -24.30 -12.41
C LEU A 164 -6.62 -23.26 -12.61
N ASP A 165 -7.70 -23.35 -11.84
CA ASP A 165 -8.78 -22.37 -11.76
C ASP A 165 -8.25 -21.00 -11.30
N SER A 166 -7.48 -20.96 -10.20
CA SER A 166 -6.84 -19.72 -9.72
C SER A 166 -5.97 -19.09 -10.80
N HIS A 167 -5.20 -19.91 -11.52
CA HIS A 167 -4.32 -19.45 -12.59
C HIS A 167 -5.11 -18.84 -13.74
N PHE A 168 -6.20 -19.47 -14.19
CA PHE A 168 -7.07 -18.93 -15.24
C PHE A 168 -7.66 -17.57 -14.87
N HIS A 169 -8.28 -17.44 -13.71
CA HIS A 169 -8.85 -16.18 -13.21
C HIS A 169 -7.79 -15.09 -13.07
N ARG A 170 -6.60 -15.45 -12.57
CA ARG A 170 -5.47 -14.53 -12.45
C ARG A 170 -4.99 -14.04 -13.82
N THR A 171 -4.88 -14.92 -14.82
CA THR A 171 -4.50 -14.53 -16.18
C THR A 171 -5.51 -13.55 -16.78
N ILE A 172 -6.82 -13.72 -16.54
CA ILE A 172 -7.83 -12.73 -16.97
C ILE A 172 -7.53 -11.34 -16.35
N ALA A 173 -7.22 -11.29 -15.06
CA ALA A 173 -6.90 -10.02 -14.39
C ALA A 173 -5.58 -9.40 -14.86
N GLU A 174 -4.57 -10.19 -15.23
CA GLU A 174 -3.35 -9.70 -15.88
C GLU A 174 -3.67 -9.07 -17.23
N VAL A 175 -4.47 -9.76 -18.05
CA VAL A 175 -4.88 -9.31 -19.38
C VAL A 175 -5.77 -8.07 -19.31
N ALA A 176 -6.56 -7.92 -18.24
CA ALA A 176 -7.31 -6.71 -17.95
C ALA A 176 -6.42 -5.48 -17.77
N GLY A 177 -5.11 -5.64 -17.50
CA GLY A 177 -4.14 -4.54 -17.45
C GLY A 177 -4.43 -3.51 -16.35
N ASN A 178 -5.11 -3.92 -15.27
CA ASN A 178 -5.35 -3.09 -14.10
C ASN A 178 -4.65 -3.69 -12.88
N VAL A 179 -3.52 -3.10 -12.50
CA VAL A 179 -2.65 -3.59 -11.41
C VAL A 179 -3.38 -3.66 -10.06
N LEU A 180 -4.36 -2.78 -9.81
CA LEU A 180 -5.12 -2.80 -8.57
C LEU A 180 -6.10 -3.98 -8.54
N LEU A 181 -6.80 -4.25 -9.65
CA LEU A 181 -7.69 -5.41 -9.74
C LEU A 181 -6.90 -6.72 -9.64
N LEU A 182 -5.73 -6.80 -10.26
CA LEU A 182 -4.83 -7.95 -10.14
C LEU A 182 -4.40 -8.17 -8.68
N SER A 183 -4.01 -7.09 -7.98
CA SER A 183 -3.59 -7.15 -6.58
C SER A 183 -4.73 -7.59 -5.64
N MET A 184 -5.96 -7.12 -5.90
CA MET A 184 -7.15 -7.56 -5.17
C MET A 184 -7.41 -9.06 -5.41
N LEU A 185 -7.32 -9.52 -6.65
CA LEU A 185 -7.52 -10.94 -6.97
C LEU A 185 -6.42 -11.84 -6.39
N ASP A 186 -5.17 -11.38 -6.35
CA ASP A 186 -4.06 -12.08 -5.69
C ASP A 186 -4.31 -12.21 -4.18
N LEU A 187 -4.83 -11.17 -3.53
CA LEU A 187 -5.25 -11.26 -2.12
C LEU A 187 -6.40 -12.25 -1.93
N LEU A 188 -7.46 -12.15 -2.75
CA LEU A 188 -8.60 -13.06 -2.68
C LEU A 188 -8.19 -14.52 -2.87
N SER A 189 -7.27 -14.78 -3.81
CA SER A 189 -6.74 -16.12 -4.07
C SER A 189 -5.97 -16.68 -2.88
N ARG A 190 -5.20 -15.85 -2.18
CA ARG A 190 -4.49 -16.25 -0.95
C ARG A 190 -5.48 -16.53 0.20
N VAL A 191 -6.45 -15.65 0.42
CA VAL A 191 -7.50 -15.83 1.42
C VAL A 191 -8.29 -17.12 1.15
N ARG A 192 -8.61 -17.40 -0.11
CA ARG A 192 -9.32 -18.60 -0.56
C ARG A 192 -8.60 -19.91 -0.22
N ARG A 193 -7.26 -19.93 -0.33
CA ARG A 193 -6.43 -21.09 0.04
C ARG A 193 -6.40 -21.36 1.54
N GLU A 194 -6.43 -20.30 2.35
CA GLU A 194 -6.35 -20.36 3.82
C GLU A 194 -7.72 -20.59 4.48
N ALA A 195 -8.80 -20.11 3.85
CA ALA A 195 -10.14 -20.34 4.33
C ALA A 195 -10.48 -21.85 4.28
N ARG A 196 -11.43 -22.30 5.11
CA ARG A 196 -11.89 -23.71 5.23
C ARG A 196 -12.57 -24.28 3.96
N TRP A 197 -12.24 -23.76 2.79
CA TRP A 197 -12.77 -24.07 1.46
C TRP A 197 -12.35 -25.46 0.98
N GLY A 198 -11.13 -25.90 1.31
CA GLY A 198 -10.58 -27.16 0.79
C GLY A 198 -11.43 -28.39 1.09
N GLN A 199 -12.07 -28.45 2.27
CA GLN A 199 -12.92 -29.60 2.65
C GLN A 199 -14.23 -29.65 1.85
N MET A 200 -14.88 -28.50 1.64
CA MET A 200 -16.13 -28.41 0.87
C MET A 200 -15.91 -28.72 -0.61
N ARG A 201 -14.75 -28.32 -1.15
CA ARG A 201 -14.38 -28.50 -2.56
C ARG A 201 -13.93 -29.92 -2.87
N ALA A 202 -13.16 -30.55 -1.98
CA ALA A 202 -12.75 -31.94 -2.11
C ALA A 202 -13.94 -32.89 -2.20
N ALA A 203 -15.00 -32.67 -1.39
CA ALA A 203 -16.22 -33.48 -1.41
C ALA A 203 -17.01 -33.35 -2.74
N SER A 204 -16.77 -32.30 -3.52
CA SER A 204 -17.51 -31.99 -4.74
C SER A 204 -16.74 -32.30 -6.02
N PHE A 205 -15.55 -32.90 -5.96
CA PHE A 205 -14.74 -33.19 -7.15
C PHE A 205 -15.30 -34.39 -7.92
N SER A 206 -15.60 -34.21 -9.20
CA SER A 206 -16.06 -35.28 -10.10
C SER A 206 -15.80 -34.93 -11.57
N PRO A 207 -15.66 -35.92 -12.47
CA PRO A 207 -15.47 -35.67 -13.91
C PRO A 207 -16.57 -34.79 -14.51
N GLY A 208 -17.84 -35.07 -14.22
CA GLY A 208 -18.95 -34.26 -14.74
C GLY A 208 -18.97 -32.82 -14.22
N ARG A 209 -18.38 -32.55 -13.05
CA ARG A 209 -18.20 -31.17 -12.58
C ARG A 209 -17.08 -30.46 -13.35
N LEU A 210 -15.96 -31.14 -13.60
CA LEU A 210 -14.85 -30.58 -14.38
C LEU A 210 -15.29 -30.19 -15.78
N GLU A 211 -16.07 -31.05 -16.44
CA GLU A 211 -16.60 -30.78 -17.78
C GLU A 211 -17.48 -29.52 -17.80
N ARG A 212 -18.40 -29.38 -16.84
CA ARG A 212 -19.25 -28.18 -16.74
C ARG A 212 -18.46 -26.91 -16.46
N LEU A 213 -17.53 -26.95 -15.50
CA LEU A 213 -16.71 -25.78 -15.17
C LEU A 213 -15.78 -25.40 -16.33
N GLY A 214 -15.23 -26.39 -17.04
CA GLY A 214 -14.45 -26.15 -18.25
C GLY A 214 -15.27 -25.53 -19.39
N ALA A 215 -16.53 -25.95 -19.56
CA ALA A 215 -17.44 -25.31 -20.50
C ALA A 215 -17.74 -23.85 -20.11
N GLU A 216 -17.94 -23.57 -18.81
CA GLU A 216 -18.10 -22.20 -18.29
C GLU A 216 -16.83 -21.35 -18.56
N HIS A 217 -15.62 -21.89 -18.35
CA HIS A 217 -14.36 -21.21 -18.69
C HIS A 217 -14.20 -20.95 -20.20
N THR A 218 -14.64 -21.89 -21.02
CA THR A 218 -14.61 -21.77 -22.49
C THR A 218 -15.50 -20.62 -22.95
N ALA A 219 -16.72 -20.50 -22.41
CA ALA A 219 -17.63 -19.42 -22.73
C ALA A 219 -17.06 -18.02 -22.36
N ILE A 220 -16.34 -17.92 -21.24
CA ILE A 220 -15.63 -16.69 -20.85
C ILE A 220 -14.51 -16.37 -21.85
N LEU A 221 -13.68 -17.36 -22.19
CA LEU A 221 -12.59 -17.20 -23.15
C LEU A 221 -13.11 -16.76 -24.52
N GLU A 222 -14.17 -17.37 -25.02
CA GLU A 222 -14.81 -17.01 -26.29
C GLU A 222 -15.27 -15.56 -26.26
N ALA A 223 -15.96 -15.13 -25.21
CA ALA A 223 -16.41 -13.74 -25.09
C ALA A 223 -15.24 -12.73 -25.08
N ILE A 224 -14.13 -13.07 -24.41
CA ILE A 224 -12.91 -12.25 -24.41
C ILE A 224 -12.27 -12.23 -25.82
N THR A 225 -12.24 -13.38 -26.49
CA THR A 225 -11.67 -13.54 -27.85
C THR A 225 -12.48 -12.76 -28.88
N ASP A 226 -13.81 -12.82 -28.78
CA ASP A 226 -14.78 -12.12 -29.63
C ASP A 226 -14.83 -10.62 -29.36
N ARG A 227 -14.06 -10.11 -28.38
CA ARG A 227 -14.02 -8.70 -27.97
C ARG A 227 -15.37 -8.18 -27.52
N ASP A 228 -16.17 -9.03 -26.87
CA ASP A 228 -17.47 -8.66 -26.32
C ASP A 228 -17.36 -8.45 -24.80
N PRO A 229 -17.22 -7.20 -24.33
CA PRO A 229 -16.99 -6.92 -22.91
C PRO A 229 -18.23 -7.21 -22.05
N ALA A 230 -19.42 -7.01 -22.62
CA ALA A 230 -20.68 -7.24 -21.91
C ALA A 230 -20.92 -8.74 -21.72
N ARG A 231 -20.69 -9.55 -22.76
CA ARG A 231 -20.75 -11.00 -22.67
C ARG A 231 -19.66 -11.53 -21.73
N ALA A 232 -18.42 -11.04 -21.81
CA ALA A 232 -17.34 -11.50 -20.92
C ALA A 232 -17.67 -11.26 -19.44
N GLU A 233 -18.24 -10.10 -19.11
CA GLU A 233 -18.73 -9.80 -17.76
C GLU A 233 -19.85 -10.75 -17.33
N ALA A 234 -20.86 -10.94 -18.18
CA ALA A 234 -22.02 -11.77 -17.90
C ALA A 234 -21.64 -13.25 -17.72
N GLU A 235 -20.73 -13.76 -18.55
CA GLU A 235 -20.19 -15.12 -18.49
C GLU A 235 -19.42 -15.37 -17.21
N MET A 236 -18.53 -14.44 -16.83
CA MET A 236 -17.80 -14.53 -15.57
C MET A 236 -18.75 -14.49 -14.37
N ARG A 237 -19.75 -13.61 -14.40
CA ARG A 237 -20.77 -13.52 -13.34
C ARG A 237 -21.57 -14.81 -13.23
N ARG A 238 -21.98 -15.41 -14.36
CA ARG A 238 -22.70 -16.69 -14.40
C ARG A 238 -21.88 -17.82 -13.81
N HIS A 239 -20.61 -17.93 -14.20
CA HIS A 239 -19.66 -18.90 -13.67
C HIS A 239 -19.55 -18.79 -12.14
N LEU A 240 -19.32 -17.59 -11.62
CA LEU A 240 -19.16 -17.37 -10.18
C LEU A 240 -20.42 -17.66 -9.37
N ARG A 241 -21.60 -17.32 -9.88
CA ARG A 241 -22.88 -17.70 -9.26
C ARG A 241 -23.03 -19.21 -9.21
N ALA A 242 -22.72 -19.89 -10.30
CA ALA A 242 -22.79 -21.34 -10.38
C ALA A 242 -21.81 -22.02 -9.40
N VAL A 243 -20.61 -21.45 -9.22
CA VAL A 243 -19.65 -21.86 -8.19
C VAL A 243 -20.19 -21.60 -6.79
N ALA A 244 -20.78 -20.44 -6.52
CA ALA A 244 -21.32 -20.09 -5.20
C ALA A 244 -22.45 -21.03 -4.79
N VAL A 245 -23.47 -21.22 -5.62
CA VAL A 245 -24.62 -22.10 -5.31
C VAL A 245 -24.15 -23.52 -4.96
N ARG A 246 -23.16 -24.04 -5.69
CA ARG A 246 -22.63 -25.39 -5.48
C ARG A 246 -21.76 -25.51 -4.22
N LEU A 247 -21.03 -24.45 -3.85
CA LEU A 247 -20.12 -24.48 -2.72
C LEU A 247 -20.76 -24.03 -1.41
N VAL A 248 -21.57 -22.97 -1.42
CA VAL A 248 -22.16 -22.37 -0.21
C VAL A 248 -23.66 -22.63 -0.08
N GLY A 249 -24.28 -23.31 -1.07
CA GLY A 249 -25.71 -23.63 -1.05
C GLY A 249 -26.64 -22.44 -1.32
N MET A 250 -26.09 -21.27 -1.67
CA MET A 250 -26.86 -20.06 -1.95
C MET A 250 -26.22 -19.21 -3.05
N ASP A 251 -27.03 -18.40 -3.72
CA ASP A 251 -26.56 -17.36 -4.61
C ASP A 251 -26.31 -16.07 -3.81
N PRO A 252 -25.08 -15.53 -3.77
CA PRO A 252 -24.77 -14.31 -3.01
C PRO A 252 -25.11 -13.03 -3.78
N LEU A 253 -25.48 -13.11 -5.06
CA LEU A 253 -25.77 -11.91 -5.86
C LEU A 253 -26.94 -11.03 -5.34
N PRO A 254 -28.03 -11.59 -4.76
CA PRO A 254 -29.09 -10.80 -4.11
C PRO A 254 -28.61 -9.91 -2.96
N LEU A 255 -27.41 -10.15 -2.42
CA LEU A 255 -26.80 -9.34 -1.35
C LEU A 255 -25.97 -8.16 -1.90
N LEU A 256 -25.51 -8.25 -3.15
CA LEU A 256 -24.63 -7.26 -3.80
C LEU A 256 -25.39 -6.28 -4.70
N LEU A 257 -26.50 -6.72 -5.29
CA LEU A 257 -27.40 -5.90 -6.07
C LEU A 257 -28.81 -6.22 -5.56
N PRO A 258 -29.53 -5.27 -4.90
CA PRO A 258 -30.96 -5.46 -4.69
C PRO A 258 -31.64 -5.67 -6.05
N PRO A 259 -32.78 -6.37 -6.10
CA PRO A 259 -33.48 -6.58 -7.37
C PRO A 259 -33.68 -5.23 -8.07
N GLU A 260 -33.26 -5.15 -9.33
CA GLU A 260 -33.61 -4.05 -10.22
C GLU A 260 -35.11 -3.83 -10.07
N GLY A 261 -35.50 -2.61 -9.67
CA GLY A 261 -36.83 -2.29 -9.17
C GLY A 261 -37.93 -2.90 -10.03
N GLY A 262 -38.89 -3.55 -9.36
CA GLY A 262 -40.11 -3.98 -10.00
C GLY A 262 -40.76 -2.80 -10.69
N GLU A 263 -40.98 -2.92 -11.99
CA GLU A 263 -41.91 -2.06 -12.71
C GLU A 263 -43.29 -2.28 -12.08
N GLY A 264 -43.81 -1.21 -11.49
CA GLY A 264 -45.22 -1.09 -11.08
C GLY A 264 -46.08 -0.60 -12.24
#